data_AF-A0A843VFB6-F1
#
_entry.id   AF-A0A843VFB6-F1
#
_cell.length_a   1.000
_cell.length_b   1.000
_cell.length_c   1.000
_cell.angle_alpha   90.00
_cell.angle_beta   90.00
_cell.angle_gamma   90.00
#
_symmetry.space_group_name_H-M   'P 1'
#
loop_
_entity.id
_entity.type
_entity.pdbx_description
1 polymer ?
#
loop_
_entity_poly.entity_id
_entity_poly.type
_entity_poly.pdbx_seq_one_letter_code
_entity_poly.pdbx_strand_id
1 'polypeptide(L)' 'MRRVALCLLGCMAENLGLHPEKLAGSFTEGPQSIRMNYYPPYRHHADRVLGLSPHSDRARVADPEARQVACR' A
#
# COMPACT_ATOMS: atom_id res chain seq x y z
N MET A 1 2.85 11.84 3.60
CA MET A 1 3.55 10.80 2.82
C MET A 1 3.27 10.85 1.32
N ARG A 2 2.12 11.34 0.87
CA ARG A 2 1.71 11.40 -0.55
C ARG A 2 2.77 11.86 -1.55
N ARG A 3 3.48 12.97 -1.29
CA ARG A 3 4.52 13.48 -2.22
C ARG A 3 5.63 12.46 -2.48
N VAL A 4 6.09 11.77 -1.44
CA VAL A 4 7.13 10.73 -1.55
C VAL A 4 6.59 9.52 -2.32
N ALA A 5 5.36 9.09 -2.03
CA ALA A 5 4.73 7.98 -2.75
C ALA A 5 4.59 8.26 -4.25
N LEU A 6 4.14 9.46 -4.64
CA LEU A 6 4.02 9.86 -6.04
C LEU A 6 5.38 9.92 -6.75
N CYS A 7 6.41 10.44 -6.07
CA CYS A 7 7.78 10.46 -6.60
C CYS A 7 8.31 9.04 -6.84
N LEU A 8 8.13 8.12 -5.88
CA LEU A 8 8.53 6.72 -6.04
C LEU A 8 7.78 6.02 -7.18
N LEU A 9 6.48 6.26 -7.31
CA LEU A 9 5.67 5.73 -8.41
C LEU A 9 6.14 6.25 -9.78
N GLY A 10 6.51 7.52 -9.87
CA GLY A 10 7.11 8.11 -11.07
C GLY A 10 8.44 7.45 -11.44
N CYS A 11 9.36 7.31 -10.49
CA CYS A 11 10.65 6.64 -10.73
C CYS A 11 10.48 5.16 -11.11
N MET A 12 9.53 4.44 -10.51
CA MET A 12 9.22 3.06 -10.90
C MET A 12 8.69 2.98 -12.34
N ALA A 13 7.84 3.92 -12.76
CA ALA A 13 7.35 3.99 -14.14
C ALA A 13 8.51 4.22 -15.12
N GLU A 14 9.40 5.18 -14.83
CA GLU A 14 10.59 5.44 -15.66
C GLU A 14 11.49 4.20 -15.80
N ASN A 15 11.76 3.51 -14.69
CA ASN A 15 12.56 2.28 -14.69
C ASN A 15 11.94 1.15 -15.52
N LEU A 16 10.61 1.16 -15.69
CA LEU A 16 9.88 0.23 -16.54
C LEU A 16 9.74 0.74 -18.00
N GLY A 17 10.37 1.86 -18.35
CA GLY A 17 10.28 2.48 -19.67
C GLY A 17 8.93 3.15 -19.96
N LEU A 18 8.15 3.45 -18.92
CA LEU A 18 6.85 4.11 -19.01
C LEU A 18 6.97 5.61 -18.72
N HIS A 19 6.00 6.39 -19.19
CA HIS A 19 5.86 7.78 -18.77
C HIS A 19 5.61 7.87 -17.24
N PRO A 20 6.24 8.79 -16.49
CA PRO A 20 6.13 8.88 -15.02
C PRO A 20 4.68 8.91 -14.52
N GLU A 21 3.83 9.66 -15.22
CA GLU A 21 2.41 9.81 -14.90
C GLU A 21 1.58 8.53 -15.09
N LYS A 22 2.10 7.53 -15.81
CA LYS A 22 1.35 6.28 -16.08
C LYS A 22 1.02 5.53 -14.79
N LEU A 23 1.95 5.52 -13.83
CA LEU A 23 1.70 4.97 -12.50
C LEU A 23 1.26 6.05 -11.53
N ALA A 24 2.00 7.16 -11.43
CA ALA A 24 1.74 8.20 -10.42
C ALA A 24 0.32 8.78 -10.54
N GLY A 25 -0.16 9.02 -11.76
CA GLY A 25 -1.49 9.58 -12.02
C GLY A 25 -2.65 8.76 -11.42
N SER A 26 -2.51 7.43 -11.39
CA SER A 26 -3.53 6.53 -10.83
C SER A 26 -3.64 6.59 -9.30
N PHE A 27 -2.65 7.17 -8.63
CA PHE A 27 -2.57 7.35 -7.17
C PHE A 27 -2.59 8.82 -6.75
N THR A 28 -2.75 9.75 -7.69
CA THR A 28 -2.92 11.17 -7.37
C THR A 28 -4.18 11.31 -6.51
N GLU A 29 -5.34 10.87 -6.98
CA GLU A 29 -6.57 11.00 -6.20
C GLU A 29 -6.93 9.74 -5.39
N GLY A 30 -7.36 9.94 -4.15
CA GLY A 30 -7.86 8.87 -3.28
C GLY A 30 -7.30 8.88 -1.85
N PRO A 31 -7.81 8.00 -0.98
CA PRO A 31 -7.40 7.95 0.41
C PRO A 31 -5.99 7.37 0.56
N GLN A 32 -5.18 7.98 1.43
CA GLN A 32 -3.94 7.41 1.94
C GLN A 32 -4.12 7.17 3.44
N SER A 33 -3.98 5.93 3.89
CA SER A 33 -4.08 5.56 5.30
C SER A 33 -2.73 5.21 5.91
N ILE A 34 -2.62 5.36 7.22
CA ILE A 34 -1.45 4.94 8.02
C ILE A 34 -1.98 3.99 9.09
N ARG A 35 -1.39 2.79 9.19
CA ARG A 35 -1.67 1.83 10.27
C ARG A 35 -0.55 1.92 11.31
N MET A 36 -0.86 2.49 12.47
CA MET A 36 0.06 2.50 13.62
C MET A 36 -0.11 1.20 14.40
N ASN A 37 0.96 0.41 14.51
CA ASN A 37 0.94 -0.85 15.23
C ASN A 37 1.81 -0.77 16.49
N TYR A 38 1.32 -1.33 17.60
CA TYR A 38 2.11 -1.55 18.81
C TYR A 38 2.04 -3.02 19.19
N TYR A 39 3.20 -3.68 19.27
CA TYR A 39 3.31 -5.10 19.59
C TYR A 39 3.98 -5.26 20.97
N PRO A 40 3.22 -5.55 22.03
CA PRO A 40 3.79 -5.68 23.37
C PRO A 40 4.66 -6.94 23.49
N PRO A 41 5.67 -6.95 24.39
CA PRO A 41 6.45 -8.15 24.67
C PRO A 41 5.58 -9.29 25.18
N TYR A 42 5.76 -10.49 24.61
CA TYR A 42 5.10 -11.70 25.08
C TYR A 42 6.14 -12.71 25.55
N ARG A 43 6.32 -12.79 26.87
CA ARG A 43 7.47 -13.48 27.50
C ARG A 43 7.26 -14.98 27.74
N HIS A 44 6.02 -15.46 27.66
CA HIS A 44 5.69 -16.83 28.07
C HIS A 44 5.81 -17.83 26.91
N HIS A 45 5.39 -17.47 25.68
CA HIS A 45 5.49 -18.32 24.49
C HIS A 45 5.58 -17.49 23.20
N ALA A 46 6.70 -16.78 22.98
CA ALA A 46 6.88 -15.92 21.80
C ALA A 46 6.76 -16.68 20.46
N ASP A 47 7.06 -17.98 20.46
CA ASP A 47 6.92 -18.91 19.34
C ASP A 47 5.47 -19.27 18.99
N ARG A 48 4.51 -18.93 19.88
CA ARG A 48 3.10 -19.27 19.73
C ARG A 48 2.20 -18.08 19.43
N VAL A 49 2.78 -16.90 19.24
CA VAL A 49 2.02 -15.66 18.97
C VAL A 49 2.48 -15.01 17.68
N LEU A 50 1.55 -14.34 17.01
CA LEU A 50 1.83 -13.49 15.87
C LEU A 50 1.44 -12.06 16.24
N GLY A 51 2.33 -11.10 16.03
CA GLY A 51 1.96 -9.69 16.11
C GLY A 51 1.01 -9.32 14.97
N LEU A 52 1.32 -9.76 13.76
CA LEU A 52 0.51 -9.58 12.56
C LEU A 52 0.64 -10.82 11.70
N SER A 53 -0.49 -11.43 11.34
CA SER A 53 -0.49 -12.64 10.52
C SER A 53 0.11 -12.36 9.13
N PRO A 54 0.72 -13.37 8.47
CA PRO A 54 1.15 -13.24 7.08
C PRO A 54 0.01 -12.75 6.18
N HIS A 55 0.26 -11.67 5.44
CA HIS A 55 -0.71 -11.06 4.54
C HIS A 55 0.03 -10.30 3.43
N SER A 56 -0.69 -9.97 2.36
CA SER A 56 -0.28 -8.98 1.37
C SER A 56 -1.07 -7.70 1.62
N ASP A 57 -0.40 -6.56 1.57
CA ASP A 57 -1.11 -5.28 1.59
C ASP A 57 -1.95 -5.15 0.33
N ARG A 58 -3.17 -4.62 0.50
CA ARG A 58 -4.02 -4.30 -0.64
C ARG A 58 -3.41 -3.14 -1.39
N ALA A 59 -2.81 -3.41 -2.53
CA ALA A 59 -2.49 -2.39 -3.52
C ALA A 59 -3.79 -1.92 -4.21
N ARG A 60 -3.92 -0.62 -4.46
CA ARG A 60 -4.93 -0.14 -5.39
C ARG A 60 -4.51 -0.61 -6.79
N VAL A 61 -5.37 -1.39 -7.44
CA VAL A 61 -5.24 -1.66 -8.87
C VAL A 61 -5.85 -0.47 -9.60
N ALA A 62 -5.08 0.14 -10.50
CA ALA A 62 -5.56 1.16 -11.42
C ALA A 62 -6.41 0.49 -12.51
N ASP A 63 -7.60 0.03 -12.15
CA ASP A 63 -8.59 -0.45 -13.10
C ASP A 63 -9.54 0.71 -13.43
N PRO A 64 -9.57 1.19 -14.68
CA PRO A 64 -10.46 2.27 -15.11
C PRO A 64 -11.96 1.90 -15.02
N GLU A 65 -12.32 0.62 -14.85
CA GLU A 65 -13.69 0.16 -14.66
C GLU A 65 -13.99 -0.36 -13.24
N ALA A 66 -13.03 -0.35 -12.31
CA ALA A 66 -13.25 -0.85 -10.96
C ALA A 66 -14.21 0.03 -10.17
N ARG A 67 -15.49 -0.33 -10.21
CA ARG A 67 -16.47 0.10 -9.21
C ARG A 67 -15.93 -0.23 -7.83
N GLN A 68 -15.99 0.73 -6.91
CA GLN A 68 -15.76 0.51 -5.50
C GLN A 68 -16.66 -0.64 -5.03
N VAL A 69 -16.10 -1.84 -4.92
CA VAL A 69 -16.68 -2.84 -4.05
C VAL A 69 -16.33 -2.36 -2.65
N ALA A 70 -17.27 -1.63 -2.06
CA ALA A 70 -17.28 -1.38 -0.64
C ALA A 70 -17.24 -2.74 0.05
N CYS A 71 -16.17 -3.00 0.81
CA CYS A 71 -16.21 -4.09 1.77
C CYS A 71 -17.39 -3.81 2.69
N ARG A 72 -18.36 -4.73 2.70
CA ARG A 72 -19.38 -4.80 3.75
C ARG A 72 -18.72 -5.10 5.09
#